data_AF-A0A9E3AKD1-F1
#
_entry.id   AF-A0A9E3AKD1-F1
#
_cell.length_a   1.000
_cell.length_b   1.000
_cell.length_c   1.000
_cell.angle_alpha   90.00
_cell.angle_beta   90.00
_cell.angle_gamma   90.00
#
_symmetry.space_group_name_H-M   'P 1'
#
loop_
_entity.id
_entity.type
_entity.pdbx_description
1 polymer ?
#
loop_
_entity_poly.entity_id
_entity_poly.type
_entity_poly.pdbx_seq_one_letter_code
_entity_poly.pdbx_strand_id
1 'polypeptide(L)'
;MRRAIVTSLLFAFAAHAQASDRVPSLLNSFSAMCLVVPVDFNRIKRKAQAMRLPVRQDVEPPPDSNGYFARSISWLLPLTTGPHEFVVTDGHGPRGNVKGCGIGATDVQGTEIKAEMMTTIHLGSPLSEQDAPDGKHITIWNYGPSRSKLILADGSSRNQPGFYLTLLEGP
;
A
#
# COMPACT_ATOMS: atom_id res chain seq x y z
N MET A 1 56.28 38.74 15.66
CA MET A 1 54.81 38.79 15.73
C MET A 1 54.26 37.77 14.73
N ARG A 2 53.32 36.92 15.19
CA ARG A 2 52.95 35.63 14.58
C ARG A 2 52.02 35.79 13.38
N ARG A 3 52.28 35.05 12.29
CA ARG A 3 51.38 34.88 11.13
C ARG A 3 50.30 33.86 11.50
N ALA A 4 49.03 34.23 11.37
CA ALA A 4 47.91 33.30 11.50
C ALA A 4 47.55 32.76 10.11
N ILE A 5 47.75 31.45 9.91
CA ILE A 5 47.24 30.70 8.76
C ILE A 5 45.84 30.23 9.15
N VAL A 6 44.81 30.79 8.49
CA VAL A 6 43.42 30.35 8.66
C VAL A 6 43.20 29.18 7.70
N THR A 7 43.27 27.97 8.22
CA THR A 7 42.92 26.76 7.48
C THR A 7 41.41 26.58 7.53
N SER A 8 40.71 26.97 6.46
CA SER A 8 39.29 26.71 6.29
C SER A 8 39.05 25.20 6.15
N LEU A 9 38.54 24.56 7.21
CA LEU A 9 37.96 23.22 7.13
C LEU A 9 36.65 23.30 6.34
N LEU A 10 36.68 22.87 5.08
CA LEU A 10 35.49 22.51 4.33
C LEU A 10 34.91 21.24 4.94
N PHE A 11 33.88 21.40 5.77
CA PHE A 11 32.99 20.31 6.15
C PHE A 11 32.26 19.84 4.89
N ALA A 12 32.80 18.79 4.25
CA ALA A 12 32.07 18.01 3.29
C ALA A 12 30.91 17.33 4.04
N PHE A 13 29.72 17.94 3.99
CA PHE A 13 28.49 17.22 4.23
C PHE A 13 28.37 16.18 3.13
N ALA A 14 28.88 14.97 3.41
CA ALA A 14 28.47 13.78 2.71
C ALA A 14 26.96 13.68 2.93
N ALA A 15 26.20 14.21 1.97
CA ALA A 15 24.79 13.90 1.82
C ALA A 15 24.74 12.40 1.60
N HIS A 16 24.61 11.65 2.69
CA HIS A 16 24.15 10.29 2.61
C HIS A 16 22.77 10.43 1.99
N ALA A 17 22.66 10.08 0.71
CA ALA A 17 21.39 9.74 0.11
C ALA A 17 20.86 8.56 0.93
N GLN A 18 20.20 8.86 2.05
CA GLN A 18 19.39 7.88 2.73
C GLN A 18 18.30 7.55 1.73
N ALA A 19 18.37 6.37 1.14
CA ALA A 19 17.21 5.77 0.51
C ALA A 19 16.07 5.96 1.52
N SER A 20 15.03 6.68 1.11
CA SER A 20 13.97 7.08 2.03
C SER A 20 13.41 5.83 2.70
N ASP A 21 13.49 5.74 4.04
CA ASP A 21 12.93 4.63 4.83
C ASP A 21 11.40 4.49 4.64
N ARG A 22 10.80 5.40 3.87
CA ARG A 22 9.40 5.44 3.51
C ARG A 22 8.92 4.16 2.82
N VAL A 23 9.61 3.71 1.76
CA VAL A 23 9.19 2.54 0.99
C VAL A 23 9.22 1.27 1.86
N PRO A 24 10.33 0.96 2.58
CA PRO A 24 10.34 -0.15 3.53
C PRO A 24 9.29 -0.02 4.64
N SER A 25 9.06 1.18 5.17
CA SER A 25 8.04 1.40 6.22
C SER A 25 6.62 1.09 5.73
N LEU A 26 6.30 1.49 4.50
CA LEU A 26 5.01 1.20 3.88
C LEU A 26 4.82 -0.30 3.65
N LEU A 27 5.83 -1.00 3.11
CA LEU A 27 5.76 -2.44 2.89
C LEU A 27 5.70 -3.23 4.20
N ASN A 28 6.41 -2.78 5.24
CA ASN A 28 6.29 -3.36 6.58
C ASN A 28 4.88 -3.19 7.14
N SER A 29 4.26 -2.02 6.94
CA SER A 29 2.88 -1.77 7.34
C SER A 29 1.91 -2.68 6.58
N PHE A 30 2.06 -2.79 5.26
CA PHE A 30 1.28 -3.71 4.42
C PHE A 30 1.42 -5.16 4.89
N SER A 31 2.65 -5.62 5.14
CA SER A 31 2.92 -6.97 5.61
C SER A 31 2.21 -7.26 6.93
N ALA A 32 2.38 -6.37 7.92
CA ALA A 32 1.79 -6.52 9.25
C ALA A 32 0.25 -6.51 9.23
N MET A 33 -0.37 -5.77 8.31
CA MET A 33 -1.83 -5.60 8.27
C MET A 33 -2.54 -6.54 7.32
N CYS A 34 -1.91 -6.87 6.19
CA CYS A 34 -2.56 -7.61 5.09
C CYS A 34 -1.97 -9.00 4.87
N LEU A 35 -0.70 -9.25 5.17
CA LEU A 35 -0.06 -10.54 4.84
C LEU A 35 0.01 -11.48 6.05
N VAL A 36 0.24 -10.93 7.25
CA VAL A 36 0.41 -11.73 8.48
C VAL A 36 -0.93 -12.10 9.14
N VAL A 37 -1.96 -11.28 8.93
CA VAL A 37 -3.25 -11.43 9.61
C VAL A 37 -4.35 -11.72 8.59
N PRO A 38 -5.24 -12.71 8.82
CA PRO A 38 -6.36 -12.97 7.92
C PRO A 38 -7.24 -11.73 7.74
N VAL A 39 -7.66 -11.48 6.49
CA VAL A 39 -8.53 -10.35 6.18
C VAL A 39 -9.92 -10.58 6.79
N ASP A 40 -10.31 -9.70 7.70
CA ASP A 40 -11.62 -9.69 8.36
C ASP A 40 -12.09 -8.24 8.54
N PHE A 41 -13.04 -7.85 7.69
CA PHE A 41 -13.63 -6.52 7.66
C PHE A 41 -14.15 -6.06 9.03
N ASN A 42 -14.94 -6.91 9.70
CA ASN A 42 -15.60 -6.54 10.94
C ASN A 42 -14.60 -6.45 12.10
N ARG A 43 -13.63 -7.36 12.16
CA ARG A 43 -12.58 -7.32 13.18
C ARG A 43 -11.70 -6.08 13.02
N ILE A 44 -11.31 -5.75 11.80
CA ILE A 44 -10.49 -4.57 11.52
C ILE A 44 -11.27 -3.28 11.81
N LYS A 45 -12.53 -3.18 11.36
CA LYS A 45 -13.41 -2.03 11.63
C LYS A 45 -13.54 -1.77 13.14
N ARG A 46 -13.81 -2.81 13.94
CA ARG A 46 -13.88 -2.67 15.41
C ARG A 46 -12.56 -2.19 16.02
N LYS A 47 -11.43 -2.71 15.56
CA LYS A 47 -10.11 -2.27 16.04
C LYS A 47 -9.84 -0.81 15.72
N ALA A 48 -10.12 -0.39 14.48
CA ALA A 48 -9.95 0.99 14.06
C ALA A 48 -10.85 1.96 14.83
N GLN A 49 -12.10 1.56 15.10
CA GLN A 49 -13.03 2.32 15.96
C GLN A 49 -12.52 2.44 17.40
N ALA A 50 -12.02 1.35 18.00
CA ALA A 50 -11.45 1.38 19.34
C ALA A 50 -10.21 2.30 19.43
N MET A 51 -9.43 2.37 18.35
CA MET A 51 -8.28 3.27 18.22
C MET A 51 -8.67 4.70 17.82
N ARG A 52 -9.95 4.97 17.55
CA ARG A 52 -10.46 6.28 17.09
C ARG A 52 -9.73 6.80 15.85
N LEU A 53 -9.42 5.91 14.91
CA LEU A 53 -8.73 6.29 13.68
C LEU A 53 -9.62 7.18 12.79
N PRO A 54 -9.07 8.21 12.13
CA PRO A 54 -9.83 9.04 11.20
C PRO A 54 -10.29 8.21 10.00
N VAL A 55 -11.61 8.12 9.82
CA VAL A 55 -12.22 7.52 8.63
C VAL A 55 -11.99 8.44 7.44
N ARG A 56 -11.53 7.87 6.33
CA ARG A 56 -11.33 8.57 5.05
C ARG A 56 -12.46 8.29 4.09
N GLN A 57 -12.86 7.04 3.99
CA GLN A 57 -13.99 6.58 3.20
C GLN A 57 -14.73 5.48 3.96
N ASP A 58 -16.05 5.48 3.90
CA ASP A 58 -16.92 4.42 4.43
C ASP A 58 -18.04 4.19 3.42
N VAL A 59 -17.98 3.05 2.73
CA VAL A 59 -18.94 2.62 1.73
C VAL A 59 -19.47 1.27 2.17
N GLU A 60 -20.63 1.28 2.81
CA GLU A 60 -21.33 0.09 3.30
C GLU A 60 -22.80 0.11 2.86
N PRO A 61 -23.07 -0.02 1.55
CA PRO A 61 -24.44 -0.13 1.08
C PRO A 61 -25.10 -1.41 1.63
N PRO A 62 -26.43 -1.39 1.84
CA PRO A 62 -27.15 -2.61 2.18
C PRO A 62 -27.04 -3.63 1.03
N PRO A 63 -27.16 -4.94 1.32
CA PRO A 63 -27.22 -5.95 0.27
C PRO A 63 -28.38 -5.71 -0.69
N ASP A 64 -28.19 -6.04 -1.97
CA ASP A 64 -29.22 -5.98 -3.00
C ASP A 64 -30.29 -7.08 -2.81
N SER A 65 -31.26 -7.15 -3.73
CA SER A 65 -32.33 -8.17 -3.70
C SER A 65 -31.82 -9.61 -3.79
N ASN A 66 -30.60 -9.82 -4.29
CA ASN A 66 -29.94 -11.13 -4.37
C ASN A 66 -29.03 -11.40 -3.16
N GLY A 67 -28.98 -10.49 -2.19
CA GLY A 67 -28.07 -10.55 -1.05
C GLY A 67 -26.63 -10.18 -1.40
N TYR A 68 -26.36 -9.64 -2.59
CA TYR A 68 -25.02 -9.22 -2.99
C TYR A 68 -24.66 -7.88 -2.35
N PHE A 69 -23.40 -7.76 -1.96
CA PHE A 69 -22.87 -6.53 -1.41
C PHE A 69 -21.41 -6.35 -1.78
N ALA A 70 -20.97 -5.10 -1.78
CA ALA A 70 -19.57 -4.73 -1.81
C ALA A 70 -19.40 -3.56 -0.84
N ARG A 71 -18.50 -3.73 0.12
CA ARG A 71 -18.21 -2.73 1.13
C ARG A 71 -16.72 -2.45 1.21
N SER A 72 -16.41 -1.21 1.56
CA SER A 72 -15.05 -0.69 1.68
C SER A 72 -15.01 0.35 2.78
N ILE A 73 -13.99 0.28 3.63
CA ILE A 73 -13.71 1.33 4.60
C ILE A 73 -12.21 1.61 4.59
N SER A 74 -11.86 2.88 4.71
CA SER A 74 -10.48 3.32 4.77
C SER A 74 -10.19 4.29 5.91
N TRP A 75 -8.95 4.23 6.39
CA TRP A 75 -8.44 5.06 7.47
C TRP A 75 -7.09 5.66 7.10
N LEU A 76 -6.76 6.80 7.70
CA LEU A 76 -5.41 7.35 7.63
C LEU A 76 -4.59 6.84 8.83
N LEU A 77 -3.54 6.08 8.56
CA LEU A 77 -2.63 5.55 9.57
C LEU A 77 -1.35 6.37 9.64
N PRO A 78 -0.87 6.73 10.85
CA PRO A 78 0.41 7.40 11.00
C PRO A 78 1.57 6.41 10.87
N LEU A 79 2.63 6.82 10.16
CA LEU A 79 3.98 6.27 10.30
C LEU A 79 4.95 7.43 10.61
N THR A 80 6.09 7.12 11.20
CA THR A 80 7.17 8.10 11.42
C THR A 80 7.67 8.70 10.09
N THR A 81 7.58 7.95 9.00
CA THR A 81 7.94 8.38 7.64
C THR A 81 6.81 9.11 6.89
N GLY A 82 5.64 9.28 7.51
CA GLY A 82 4.48 9.96 6.91
C GLY A 82 3.19 9.13 7.02
N PRO A 83 2.01 9.74 6.94
CA PRO A 83 0.75 8.99 6.99
C PRO A 83 0.53 8.20 5.70
N HIS A 84 -0.25 7.13 5.77
CA HIS A 84 -0.68 6.37 4.59
C HIS A 84 -2.12 5.92 4.78
N GLU A 85 -2.81 5.66 3.68
CA GLU A 85 -4.16 5.12 3.70
C GLU A 85 -4.11 3.61 3.90
N PHE A 86 -5.02 3.10 4.72
CA PHE A 86 -5.25 1.68 4.91
C PHE A 86 -6.72 1.37 4.61
N VAL A 87 -6.96 0.39 3.76
CA VAL A 87 -8.29 0.05 3.23
C VAL A 87 -8.58 -1.42 3.45
N VAL A 88 -9.82 -1.72 3.84
CA VAL A 88 -10.34 -3.09 3.86
C VAL A 88 -11.62 -3.16 3.07
N THR A 89 -11.71 -4.17 2.22
CA THR A 89 -12.89 -4.45 1.40
C THR A 89 -13.43 -5.83 1.69
N ASP A 90 -14.74 -5.99 1.51
CA ASP A 90 -15.42 -7.27 1.63
C ASP A 90 -16.62 -7.27 0.69
N GLY A 91 -16.90 -8.40 0.08
CA GLY A 91 -17.95 -8.50 -0.92
C GLY A 91 -18.46 -9.91 -1.10
N HIS A 92 -19.74 -9.99 -1.44
CA HIS A 92 -20.43 -11.22 -1.80
C HIS A 92 -21.12 -11.01 -3.15
N GLY A 93 -20.87 -11.90 -4.10
CA GLY A 93 -21.44 -11.84 -5.44
C GLY A 93 -21.64 -13.21 -6.08
N PRO A 94 -22.06 -13.25 -7.36
CA PRO A 94 -22.36 -14.50 -8.07
C PRO A 94 -21.19 -15.49 -8.14
N ARG A 95 -19.96 -14.98 -8.05
CA ARG A 95 -18.74 -15.80 -8.12
C ARG A 95 -18.23 -16.24 -6.74
N GLY A 96 -18.86 -15.80 -5.65
CA GLY A 96 -18.45 -16.11 -4.28
C GLY A 96 -18.08 -14.87 -3.48
N ASN A 97 -17.34 -15.11 -2.38
CA ASN A 97 -16.90 -14.06 -1.46
C ASN A 97 -15.52 -13.55 -1.87
N VAL A 98 -15.34 -12.23 -1.80
CA VAL A 98 -14.05 -11.57 -2.02
C VAL A 98 -13.75 -10.68 -0.83
N LYS A 99 -12.51 -10.72 -0.36
CA LYS A 99 -12.00 -9.85 0.69
C LYS A 99 -10.76 -9.14 0.17
N GLY A 100 -10.55 -7.92 0.61
CA GLY A 100 -9.34 -7.17 0.26
C GLY A 100 -8.77 -6.42 1.43
N CYS A 101 -7.46 -6.29 1.43
CA CYS A 101 -6.70 -5.49 2.37
C CYS A 101 -5.63 -4.74 1.58
N GLY A 102 -5.56 -3.42 1.74
CA GLY A 102 -4.63 -2.63 0.97
C GLY A 102 -4.12 -1.40 1.70
N ILE A 103 -3.03 -0.87 1.18
CA ILE A 103 -2.50 0.43 1.57
C ILE A 103 -2.34 1.33 0.34
N GLY A 104 -2.38 2.64 0.57
CA GLY A 104 -2.06 3.63 -0.46
C GLY A 104 -1.28 4.80 0.13
N ALA A 105 -0.43 5.40 -0.69
CA ALA A 105 0.26 6.63 -0.35
C ALA A 105 0.35 7.50 -1.60
N THR A 106 0.42 8.82 -1.45
CA THR A 106 0.48 9.77 -2.58
C THR A 106 1.88 10.33 -2.81
N ASP A 107 2.82 10.02 -1.93
CA ASP A 107 4.16 10.61 -1.85
C ASP A 107 5.28 9.65 -2.34
N VAL A 108 4.90 8.47 -2.85
CA VAL A 108 5.82 7.41 -3.29
C VAL A 108 5.40 6.90 -4.66
N GLN A 109 6.37 6.65 -5.54
CA GLN A 109 6.08 6.10 -6.87
C GLN A 109 5.80 4.59 -6.79
N GLY A 110 4.82 4.10 -7.54
CA GLY A 110 4.52 2.67 -7.59
C GLY A 110 5.69 1.83 -8.12
N THR A 111 6.53 2.37 -9.00
CA THR A 111 7.75 1.72 -9.48
C THR A 111 8.75 1.42 -8.36
N GLU A 112 8.87 2.29 -7.35
CA GLU A 112 9.71 2.07 -6.17
C GLU A 112 9.13 0.95 -5.30
N ILE A 113 7.81 0.93 -5.10
CA ILE A 113 7.10 -0.13 -4.38
C ILE A 113 7.27 -1.48 -5.09
N LYS A 114 7.11 -1.51 -6.42
CA LYS A 114 7.31 -2.72 -7.24
C LYS A 114 8.73 -3.26 -7.08
N ALA A 115 9.74 -2.39 -7.22
CA ALA A 115 11.13 -2.78 -7.10
C ALA A 115 11.45 -3.38 -5.73
N GLU A 116 11.00 -2.74 -4.64
CA GLU A 116 11.23 -3.23 -3.28
C GLU A 116 10.42 -4.49 -2.96
N MET A 117 9.20 -4.63 -3.49
CA MET A 117 8.43 -5.86 -3.32
C MET A 117 9.11 -7.05 -3.98
N MET A 118 9.64 -6.88 -5.20
CA MET A 118 10.34 -7.97 -5.89
C MET A 118 11.55 -8.48 -5.11
N THR A 119 12.23 -7.61 -4.33
CA THR A 119 13.37 -8.00 -3.50
C THR A 119 12.95 -8.55 -2.13
N THR A 120 11.97 -7.95 -1.47
CA THR A 120 11.63 -8.27 -0.07
C THR A 120 10.67 -9.45 0.09
N ILE A 121 9.65 -9.53 -0.77
CA ILE A 121 8.62 -10.58 -0.70
C ILE A 121 8.78 -11.63 -1.80
N HIS A 122 9.92 -11.60 -2.52
CA HIS A 122 10.35 -12.60 -3.50
C HIS A 122 9.26 -12.94 -4.54
N LEU A 123 8.55 -11.92 -5.02
CA LEU A 123 7.57 -12.13 -6.08
C LEU A 123 8.28 -12.55 -7.36
N GLY A 124 7.75 -13.60 -8.01
CA GLY A 124 8.13 -13.95 -9.37
C GLY A 124 7.63 -12.91 -10.38
N SER A 125 7.70 -13.26 -11.66
CA SER A 125 7.16 -12.41 -12.72
C SER A 125 5.67 -12.10 -12.52
N PRO A 126 5.24 -10.86 -12.80
CA PRO A 126 3.82 -10.52 -12.80
C PRO A 126 2.99 -11.43 -13.71
N LEU A 127 1.76 -11.70 -13.28
CA LEU A 127 0.74 -12.38 -14.09
C LEU A 127 0.22 -11.46 -15.20
N SER A 128 0.13 -10.16 -14.93
CA SER A 128 -0.38 -9.15 -15.86
C SER A 128 0.17 -7.79 -15.51
N GLU A 129 0.41 -6.99 -16.54
CA GLU A 129 0.71 -5.56 -16.50
C GLU A 129 -0.15 -4.87 -17.56
N GLN A 130 -0.94 -3.87 -17.15
CA GLN A 130 -1.85 -3.18 -18.06
C GLN A 130 -2.09 -1.74 -17.63
N ASP A 131 -2.24 -0.85 -18.61
CA ASP A 131 -2.72 0.51 -18.37
C ASP A 131 -4.25 0.52 -18.41
N ALA A 132 -4.85 0.97 -17.32
CA ALA A 132 -6.27 1.17 -17.20
C ALA A 132 -6.71 2.49 -17.87
N PRO A 133 -7.97 2.59 -18.33
CA PRO A 133 -8.48 3.80 -18.98
C PRO A 133 -8.42 5.07 -18.12
N ASP A 134 -8.36 4.91 -16.79
CA ASP A 134 -8.24 6.01 -15.83
C ASP A 134 -6.80 6.52 -15.67
N GLY A 135 -5.88 6.06 -16.51
CA GLY A 135 -4.47 6.47 -16.48
C GLY A 135 -3.68 5.82 -15.35
N LYS A 136 -4.18 4.73 -14.75
CA LYS A 136 -3.41 3.91 -13.82
C LYS A 136 -2.71 2.78 -14.54
N HIS A 137 -1.49 2.47 -14.12
CA HIS A 137 -0.85 1.21 -14.43
C HIS A 137 -1.21 0.19 -13.36
N ILE A 138 -1.57 -1.02 -13.77
CA ILE A 138 -1.98 -2.11 -12.89
C ILE A 138 -1.04 -3.29 -13.11
N THR A 139 -0.31 -3.69 -12.07
CA THR A 139 0.47 -4.92 -12.05
C THR A 139 -0.17 -5.94 -11.10
N ILE A 140 -0.29 -7.20 -11.53
CA ILE A 140 -0.94 -8.28 -10.77
C ILE A 140 0.01 -9.46 -10.59
N TRP A 141 0.06 -10.04 -9.39
CA TRP A 141 0.79 -11.27 -9.07
C TRP A 141 -0.12 -12.30 -8.40
N ASN A 142 0.28 -13.57 -8.48
CA ASN A 142 -0.15 -14.59 -7.52
C ASN A 142 0.59 -14.36 -6.20
N TYR A 143 -0.08 -14.55 -5.08
CA TYR A 143 0.55 -14.44 -3.77
C TYR A 143 0.17 -15.58 -2.83
N GLY A 144 1.19 -16.24 -2.29
CA GLY A 144 1.04 -17.36 -1.36
C GLY A 144 0.47 -18.63 -2.00
N PRO A 145 0.20 -19.67 -1.19
CA PRO A 145 -0.41 -20.92 -1.64
C PRO A 145 -1.94 -20.80 -1.83
N SER A 146 -2.56 -19.73 -1.35
CA SER A 146 -3.97 -19.41 -1.56
C SER A 146 -4.18 -18.80 -2.95
N ARG A 147 -5.42 -18.76 -3.46
CA ARG A 147 -5.77 -18.10 -4.73
C ARG A 147 -5.71 -16.56 -4.65
N SER A 148 -4.88 -16.03 -3.77
CA SER A 148 -4.79 -14.61 -3.51
C SER A 148 -4.01 -13.91 -4.61
N LYS A 149 -4.40 -12.67 -4.87
CA LYS A 149 -3.73 -11.80 -5.82
C LYS A 149 -3.14 -10.61 -5.09
N LEU A 150 -1.92 -10.23 -5.44
CA LEU A 150 -1.41 -8.90 -5.15
C LEU A 150 -1.63 -8.02 -6.36
N ILE A 151 -2.20 -6.85 -6.13
CA ILE A 151 -2.51 -5.86 -7.15
C ILE A 151 -1.84 -4.57 -6.74
N LEU A 152 -0.92 -4.09 -7.58
CA LEU A 152 -0.35 -2.76 -7.49
C LEU A 152 -1.00 -1.88 -8.54
N ALA A 153 -1.63 -0.79 -8.11
CA ALA A 153 -2.15 0.24 -8.98
C ALA A 153 -1.34 1.53 -8.74
N ASP A 154 -0.74 2.09 -9.77
CA ASP A 154 0.03 3.33 -9.72
C ASP A 154 -0.24 4.21 -10.93
N GLY A 155 0.28 5.45 -10.96
CA GLY A 155 0.09 6.33 -12.13
C GLY A 155 0.81 5.78 -13.37
N SER A 156 0.14 5.73 -14.53
CA SER A 156 0.72 5.18 -15.77
C SER A 156 1.88 6.00 -16.33
N SER A 157 1.94 7.29 -15.99
CA SER A 157 3.14 8.09 -16.24
C SER A 157 4.14 7.88 -15.11
N ARG A 158 5.40 7.57 -15.47
CA ARG A 158 6.54 7.38 -14.53
C ARG A 158 6.76 8.49 -13.49
N ASN A 159 6.05 9.62 -13.57
CA ASN A 159 6.21 10.79 -12.70
C ASN A 159 4.93 11.17 -11.93
N GLN A 160 3.90 10.32 -11.91
CA GLN A 160 2.73 10.57 -11.05
C GLN A 160 2.95 9.86 -9.72
N PRO A 161 3.18 10.60 -8.63
CA PRO A 161 3.41 10.00 -7.34
C PRO A 161 2.11 9.38 -6.82
N GLY A 162 2.28 8.25 -6.17
CA GLY A 162 1.23 7.53 -5.48
C GLY A 162 0.98 6.14 -6.03
N PHE A 163 0.52 5.29 -5.13
CA PHE A 163 0.18 3.91 -5.43
C PHE A 163 -0.93 3.41 -4.50
N TYR A 164 -1.50 2.28 -4.89
CA TYR A 164 -2.37 1.45 -4.09
C TYR A 164 -1.93 0.00 -4.23
N LEU A 165 -1.54 -0.61 -3.12
CA LEU A 165 -1.15 -2.02 -3.04
C LEU A 165 -2.23 -2.79 -2.29
N THR A 166 -2.82 -3.79 -2.94
CA THR A 166 -3.93 -4.57 -2.38
C THR A 166 -3.63 -6.06 -2.44
N LEU A 167 -3.80 -6.76 -1.32
CA LEU A 167 -4.02 -8.19 -1.28
C LEU A 167 -5.53 -8.45 -1.46
N LEU A 168 -5.87 -9.21 -2.49
CA LEU A 168 -7.22 -9.66 -2.77
C LEU A 168 -7.32 -11.16 -2.55
N GLU A 169 -8.20 -11.57 -1.64
CA GLU A 169 -8.56 -12.95 -1.37
C GLU A 169 -9.91 -13.23 -2.03
N GLY A 170 -9.99 -14.25 -2.86
CA GLY A 170 -11.20 -14.59 -3.60
C GLY A 170 -11.34 -16.08 -3.86
N PRO A 171 -12.47 -16.49 -4.45
CA PRO A 171 -12.85 -17.88 -4.62
C PRO A 171 -11.91 -18.66 -5.56
#